data_AF-A0A9D4CCY7-F1
#
_entry.id   AF-A0A9D4CCY7-F1
#
_cell.length_a   1.000
_cell.length_b   1.000
_cell.length_c   1.000
_cell.angle_alpha   90.00
_cell.angle_beta   90.00
_cell.angle_gamma   90.00
#
_symmetry.space_group_name_H-M   'P 1'
#
loop_
_entity.id
_entity.type
_entity.pdbx_description
1 polymer ?
#
loop_
_entity_poly.entity_id
_entity_poly.type
_entity_poly.pdbx_seq_one_letter_code
_entity_poly.pdbx_strand_id
1 'polypeptide(L)' 'MFWDFISLRPETTHQVSILFSDRGTPDGFRHMNGYGSHTFKLVNKNNQPVYCKFHWKVRHYLF' A
#
# COMPACT_ATOMS: atom_id res chain seq x y z
N MET A 1 17.71 -16.49 4.33
CA MET A 1 17.11 -16.13 3.03
C MET A 1 16.36 -14.79 3.08
N PHE A 2 15.36 -14.59 3.97
CA PHE A 2 14.62 -13.31 4.03
C PHE A 2 15.53 -12.10 4.35
N TRP A 3 16.22 -12.12 5.48
CA TRP A 3 17.07 -11.00 5.93
C TRP A 3 18.23 -10.69 4.99
N ASP A 4 18.82 -11.72 4.40
CA ASP A 4 19.87 -11.59 3.39
C ASP A 4 19.37 -10.75 2.20
N PHE A 5 18.23 -11.12 1.60
CA PHE A 5 17.63 -10.39 0.49
C PHE A 5 17.32 -8.93 0.82
N ILE A 6 16.63 -8.66 1.94
CA ILE A 6 16.22 -7.28 2.26
C ILE A 6 17.39 -6.41 2.70
N SER A 7 18.47 -7.00 3.24
CA SER A 7 19.71 -6.27 3.55
C SER A 7 20.49 -5.87 2.30
N LEU A 8 20.36 -6.65 1.22
CA LEU A 8 21.04 -6.42 -0.07
C LEU A 8 20.18 -5.66 -1.10
N ARG A 9 18.90 -5.45 -0.81
CA ARG A 9 17.92 -4.78 -1.68
C ARG A 9 17.26 -3.61 -0.96
N PRO A 10 17.92 -2.44 -0.89
CA PRO A 10 17.40 -1.30 -0.14
C PRO A 10 16.05 -0.78 -0.67
N GLU A 11 15.66 -1.09 -1.91
CA GLU A 11 14.33 -0.80 -2.46
C GLU A 11 13.19 -1.45 -1.66
N THR A 12 13.48 -2.52 -0.90
CA THR A 12 12.51 -3.21 -0.05
C THR A 12 12.20 -2.44 1.24
N THR A 13 13.09 -1.54 1.67
CA THR A 13 13.08 -0.91 3.01
C THR A 13 11.73 -0.31 3.35
N HIS A 14 11.13 0.44 2.42
CA HIS A 14 9.84 1.09 2.66
C HIS A 14 8.72 0.10 3.00
N GLN A 15 8.59 -0.98 2.22
CA GLN A 15 7.52 -1.96 2.45
C GLN A 15 7.81 -2.84 3.67
N VAL A 16 9.08 -3.14 3.93
CA VAL A 16 9.50 -3.89 5.12
C VAL A 16 9.20 -3.10 6.40
N SER A 17 9.42 -1.79 6.42
CA SER A 17 9.05 -0.95 7.57
C SER A 17 7.55 -0.99 7.87
N ILE A 18 6.69 -1.06 6.84
CA ILE A 18 5.24 -1.22 7.04
C ILE A 18 4.91 -2.64 7.54
N LEU A 19 5.55 -3.66 6.98
CA LEU A 19 5.35 -5.06 7.38
C LEU A 19 5.70 -5.31 8.85
N PHE A 20 6.73 -4.65 9.39
CA PHE A 20 7.13 -4.77 10.79
C PHE A 20 6.53 -3.69 11.71
N SER A 21 5.51 -2.95 11.24
CA SER A 21 4.66 -2.11 12.08
C SER A 21 3.39 -2.89 12.49
N ASP A 22 2.52 -2.28 13.30
CA ASP A 22 1.21 -2.85 13.68
C ASP A 22 0.36 -3.24 12.46
N ARG A 23 0.59 -2.61 11.30
CA ARG A 23 -0.10 -2.92 10.04
C ARG A 23 0.25 -4.30 9.47
N GLY A 24 1.33 -4.94 9.93
CA GLY A 24 1.73 -6.29 9.54
C GLY A 24 0.93 -7.40 10.21
N THR A 25 0.30 -7.11 11.36
CA THR A 25 -0.53 -8.03 12.13
C THR A 25 -1.89 -7.40 12.48
N PRO A 26 -2.72 -7.10 11.46
CA PRO A 26 -3.98 -6.38 11.68
C PRO A 26 -5.03 -7.23 12.40
N ASP A 27 -5.96 -6.58 13.11
CA ASP A 27 -7.17 -7.20 13.67
C ASP A 27 -8.18 -7.56 12.56
N GLY A 28 -7.81 -8.54 11.74
CA GLY A 28 -8.60 -8.99 10.60
C GLY A 28 -8.76 -7.97 9.47
N PHE A 29 -9.38 -8.41 8.37
CA PHE A 29 -9.44 -7.62 7.13
C PHE A 29 -10.30 -6.36 7.22
N ARG A 30 -11.26 -6.29 8.16
CA ARG A 30 -12.22 -5.19 8.27
C ARG A 30 -11.61 -3.90 8.83
N HIS A 31 -10.43 -3.99 9.45
CA HIS A 31 -9.71 -2.87 10.04
C HIS A 31 -8.47 -2.46 9.23
N MET A 32 -8.28 -3.04 8.03
CA MET A 32 -7.16 -2.73 7.14
C MET A 32 -7.56 -1.70 6.07
N ASN A 33 -6.76 -0.63 5.91
CA ASN A 33 -6.85 0.19 4.70
C ASN A 33 -6.33 -0.61 3.50
N GLY A 34 -6.95 -0.42 2.34
CA GLY A 34 -6.44 -0.87 1.04
C GLY A 34 -5.78 0.27 0.28
N TYR A 35 -4.72 -0.03 -0.46
CA TYR A 35 -4.04 0.91 -1.35
C TYR A 35 -3.76 0.23 -2.67
N GLY A 36 -3.99 0.93 -3.78
CA GLY A 36 -3.72 0.40 -5.13
C GLY A 36 -2.23 0.27 -5.47
N SER A 37 -1.34 0.74 -4.59
CA SER A 37 0.13 0.77 -4.70
C SER A 37 0.66 1.60 -5.88
N HIS A 38 0.29 1.23 -7.10
CA HIS A 38 0.74 1.85 -8.34
C HIS A 38 0.02 3.16 -8.63
N THR A 39 0.63 3.96 -9.51
CA THR A 39 -0.01 5.12 -10.11
C THR A 39 -0.81 4.65 -11.31
N PHE A 40 -2.10 4.98 -11.33
CA PHE A 40 -3.00 4.64 -12.43
C PHE A 40 -3.32 5.89 -13.25
N LYS A 41 -3.91 5.68 -14.44
CA LYS A 41 -4.35 6.74 -15.34
C LYS A 41 -5.86 6.63 -15.54
N LEU A 42 -6.60 7.66 -15.12
CA LEU A 42 -8.01 7.83 -15.44
C LEU A 42 -8.12 8.65 -16.72
N VAL A 43 -8.95 8.21 -17.66
CA VAL A 43 -9.18 8.90 -18.93
C VAL A 43 -10.62 9.37 -18.96
N ASN A 44 -10.83 10.67 -19.11
CA ASN A 44 -12.18 11.25 -19.13
C ASN A 44 -12.85 11.09 -20.51
N LYS A 45 -14.12 11.52 -20.63
CA LYS A 45 -14.88 11.47 -21.90
C LYS A 45 -14.24 12.24 -23.06
N ASN A 46 -13.36 13.20 -22.77
CA ASN A 46 -12.62 13.99 -23.77
C ASN A 46 -11.24 13.37 -24.08
N ASN A 47 -10.99 12.13 -23.66
CA ASN A 47 -9.72 11.42 -23.80
C ASN A 47 -8.52 12.09 -23.10
N GLN A 48 -8.77 12.91 -22.07
CA GLN A 48 -7.71 13.57 -21.31
C GLN A 48 -7.31 12.72 -20.10
N PRO A 49 -6.01 12.46 -19.87
CA PRO A 49 -5.54 11.63 -18.77
C PRO A 49 -5.34 12.42 -17.48
N VAL A 50 -5.69 11.80 -16.34
CA VAL A 50 -5.35 12.26 -14.99
C VAL A 50 -4.75 11.10 -14.21
N TYR A 51 -3.60 11.30 -13.59
CA TYR A 51 -2.98 10.28 -12.75
C TYR A 51 -3.64 10.21 -11.37
N CYS A 52 -3.85 9.00 -10.86
CA CYS A 52 -4.50 8.79 -9.56
C CYS A 52 -3.84 7.69 -8.73
N LYS A 53 -4.17 7.69 -7.44
CA LYS A 53 -3.90 6.61 -6.47
C LYS A 53 -5.24 6.20 -5.85
N PHE A 54 -5.50 4.90 -5.77
CA PHE A 54 -6.73 4.38 -5.16
C PHE A 54 -6.52 4.04 -3.69
N HIS A 55 -7.34 4.61 -2.82
CA HIS A 55 -7.31 4.38 -1.38
C HIS A 55 -8.67 3.86 -0.90
N TRP A 56 -8.69 2.70 -0.25
CA TRP A 56 -9.85 2.17 0.47
C TRP A 56 -9.65 2.43 1.96
N LYS A 57 -10.43 3.38 2.48
CA LYS A 57 -10.41 3.74 3.90
C LYS A 57 -11.50 2.97 4.63
N VAL A 58 -11.11 2.25 5.68
CA VAL A 58 -12.07 1.66 6.63
C VAL A 58 -12.59 2.75 7.57
N ARG A 59 -13.86 2.62 7.99
CA ARG A 59 -14.50 3.63 8.85
C ARG A 59 -13.96 3.63 10.28
N HIS A 60 -13.68 2.44 10.81
CA HIS A 60 -13.12 2.24 12.14
C HIS A 60 -11.66 1.83 11.97
N TYR A 61 -10.78 2.83 11.95
CA TYR A 61 -9.34 2.60 12.02
C TYR A 61 -8.99 2.44 13.50
N LEU A 62 -9.16 1.22 14.02
CA LEU A 62 -8.57 0.83 15.30
C LEU A 62 -7.28 0.08 14.94
N PHE A 63 -6.21 0.43 15.65
CA PHE A 63 -4.84 -0.03 15.44
C PHE A 63 -4.76 -1.50 15.03
#